data_AF-A0A7W8ARY6-F1
#
_entry.id   AF-A0A7W8ARY6-F1
#
_cell.length_a   1.000
_cell.length_b   1.000
_cell.length_c   1.000
_cell.angle_alpha   90.00
_cell.angle_beta   90.00
_cell.angle_gamma   90.00
#
_symmetry.space_group_name_H-M   'P 1'
#
loop_
_entity.id
_entity.type
_entity.pdbx_description
1 polymer ?
#
loop_
_entity_poly.entity_id
_entity_poly.type
_entity_poly.pdbx_seq_one_letter_code
_entity_poly.pdbx_strand_id
1 'polypeptide(L)'
;MGEYTRIDDLSVIRGMGVGLGRIKDAFDGLDRLRGQYEDDFGDSGLAGQFGEFAGNWERHREELADEVARLAAIARAAAKTYDGVDGELARALRAARAPKNR
;
A
#
# COMPACT_ATOMS: atom_id res chain seq x y z
N MET A 1 -9.19 -14.38 -26.86
CA MET A 1 -9.29 -14.53 -25.39
C MET A 1 -7.91 -14.86 -24.78
N GLY A 2 -6.81 -14.20 -25.19
CA GLY A 2 -5.47 -14.82 -25.04
C GLY A 2 -4.29 -13.91 -24.71
N GLU A 3 -4.49 -12.63 -24.39
CA GLU A 3 -3.36 -11.75 -24.01
C GLU A 3 -3.42 -11.23 -22.58
N TYR A 4 -4.61 -11.03 -21.99
CA TYR A 4 -4.75 -10.59 -20.60
C TYR A 4 -4.61 -11.73 -19.57
N THR A 5 -4.71 -12.99 -19.99
CA THR A 5 -4.59 -14.18 -19.13
C THR A 5 -3.16 -14.51 -18.69
N ARG A 6 -2.16 -13.71 -19.08
CA ARG A 6 -0.75 -13.91 -18.73
C ARG A 6 -0.18 -12.85 -17.78
N ILE A 7 -1.04 -11.98 -17.26
CA ILE A 7 -0.73 -11.28 -16.03
C ILE A 7 -1.09 -12.27 -14.92
N ASP A 8 -0.10 -12.71 -14.17
CA ASP A 8 -0.33 -13.43 -12.93
C ASP A 8 -0.97 -12.44 -11.94
N ASP A 9 -2.29 -12.39 -11.90
CA ASP A 9 -3.08 -11.46 -11.07
C ASP A 9 -2.61 -11.52 -9.60
N LEU A 10 -2.21 -12.70 -9.13
CA LEU A 10 -1.67 -12.89 -7.79
C LEU A 10 -0.34 -12.14 -7.61
N SER A 11 0.54 -12.17 -8.61
CA SER A 11 1.79 -11.39 -8.59
C SER A 11 1.53 -9.89 -8.57
N VAL A 12 0.51 -9.41 -9.31
CA VAL A 12 0.14 -7.99 -9.36
C VAL A 12 -0.41 -7.53 -8.02
N ILE A 13 -1.38 -8.26 -7.45
CA ILE A 13 -1.98 -7.91 -6.15
C ILE A 13 -0.93 -7.92 -5.05
N ARG A 14 0.01 -8.87 -5.07
CA ARG A 14 1.14 -8.92 -4.14
C ARG A 14 2.06 -7.71 -4.34
N GLY A 15 2.37 -7.37 -5.59
CA GLY A 15 3.16 -6.20 -5.95
C GLY A 15 2.52 -4.89 -5.48
N MET A 16 1.20 -4.74 -5.64
CA MET A 16 0.43 -3.61 -5.13
C MET A 16 0.58 -3.46 -3.60
N GLY A 17 0.42 -4.55 -2.85
CA GLY A 17 0.58 -4.53 -1.39
C GLY A 17 1.99 -4.15 -0.93
N VAL A 18 3.03 -4.45 -1.72
CA VAL A 18 4.41 -4.00 -1.43
C VAL A 18 4.60 -2.54 -1.82
N GLY A 19 4.18 -2.15 -3.03
CA GLY A 19 4.33 -0.79 -3.54
C GLY A 19 3.61 0.24 -2.68
N LEU A 20 2.36 -0.03 -2.30
CA LEU A 20 1.60 0.82 -1.40
C LEU A 20 2.26 0.94 -0.02
N GLY A 21 2.82 -0.15 0.51
CA GLY A 21 3.59 -0.10 1.75
C GLY A 21 4.78 0.86 1.66
N ARG A 22 5.53 0.83 0.55
CA ARG A 22 6.65 1.75 0.33
C ARG A 22 6.21 3.22 0.21
N ILE A 23 5.04 3.48 -0.35
CA ILE A 23 4.48 4.84 -0.42
C ILE A 23 4.18 5.35 0.99
N LYS A 24 3.59 4.51 1.85
CA LYS A 24 3.39 4.84 3.27
C LYS A 24 4.72 5.15 3.96
N ASP A 25 5.72 4.27 3.80
CA ASP A 25 7.05 4.47 4.41
C ASP A 25 7.69 5.78 3.93
N ALA A 26 7.48 6.14 2.66
CA ALA A 26 7.96 7.42 2.12
C ALA A 26 7.24 8.62 2.76
N PHE A 27 5.92 8.55 2.99
CA PHE A 27 5.20 9.62 3.70
C PHE A 27 5.65 9.75 5.16
N ASP A 28 5.81 8.63 5.86
CA ASP A 28 6.28 8.61 7.25
C ASP A 28 7.70 9.17 7.39
N GLY A 29 8.53 9.04 6.35
CA GLY A 29 9.91 9.53 6.31
C GLY A 29 10.05 11.03 6.01
N LEU A 30 8.97 11.74 5.72
CA LEU A 30 9.01 13.19 5.49
C LEU A 30 9.00 13.95 6.82
N ASP A 31 9.93 14.88 6.99
CA ASP A 31 9.97 15.77 8.15
C ASP A 31 8.70 16.64 8.26
N ARG A 32 8.43 17.12 9.47
CA ARG A 32 7.39 18.12 9.73
C ARG A 32 7.88 19.49 9.27
N LEU A 33 7.09 20.17 8.45
CA LEU A 33 7.41 21.50 7.94
C LEU A 33 7.01 22.60 8.94
N ARG A 34 5.99 22.32 9.76
CA ARG A 34 5.44 23.28 10.69
C ARG A 34 6.47 23.65 11.77
N GLY A 35 6.61 24.94 12.03
CA GLY A 35 7.57 25.46 13.00
C GLY A 35 9.05 25.37 12.59
N GLN A 36 9.38 24.91 11.36
CA GLN A 36 10.77 24.90 10.90
C GLN A 36 11.24 26.22 10.28
N TYR A 37 10.33 26.94 9.60
CA TYR A 37 10.69 28.08 8.75
C TYR A 37 9.94 29.37 9.11
N GLU A 38 9.02 29.33 10.09
CA GLU A 38 8.14 30.46 10.41
C GLU A 38 8.93 31.71 10.84
N ASP A 39 10.05 31.53 11.55
CA ASP A 39 10.92 32.62 12.01
C ASP A 39 11.80 33.22 10.90
N ASP A 40 11.96 32.52 9.77
CA ASP A 40 12.83 32.95 8.67
C ASP A 40 12.15 33.96 7.73
N PHE A 41 10.82 34.07 7.77
CA PHE A 41 10.06 34.86 6.80
C PHE A 41 10.10 36.36 7.04
N GLY A 42 10.39 36.82 8.26
CA GLY A 42 10.43 38.24 8.63
C GLY A 42 9.08 38.99 8.57
N ASP A 43 8.09 38.47 7.85
CA ASP A 43 6.71 38.94 7.79
C ASP A 43 5.78 37.96 8.52
N SER A 44 5.03 38.47 9.50
CA SER A 44 4.15 37.64 10.35
C SER A 44 2.92 37.12 9.61
N GLY A 45 2.44 37.83 8.59
CA GLY A 45 1.33 37.38 7.76
C GLY A 45 1.73 36.19 6.89
N LEU A 46 2.89 36.29 6.25
CA LEU A 46 3.48 35.22 5.45
C LEU A 46 3.82 33.99 6.31
N ALA A 47 4.43 34.20 7.48
CA ALA A 47 4.70 33.13 8.43
C ALA A 47 3.41 32.40 8.86
N GLY A 48 2.34 33.16 9.14
CA GLY A 48 1.04 32.59 9.49
C GLY A 48 0.42 31.75 8.37
N GLN A 49 0.46 32.24 7.12
CA GLN A 49 -0.03 31.50 5.96
C GLN A 49 0.78 30.23 5.70
N PHE A 50 2.10 30.28 5.85
CA PHE A 50 2.95 29.11 5.72
C PHE A 50 2.67 28.07 6.82
N GLY A 51 2.51 28.50 8.07
CA GLY A 51 2.17 27.61 9.19
C GLY A 51 0.82 26.91 9.00
N GLU A 52 -0.18 27.62 8.46
CA GLU A 52 -1.49 27.02 8.11
C GLU A 52 -1.33 25.98 7.00
N PHE A 53 -0.60 26.29 5.93
CA PHE A 53 -0.30 25.34 4.86
C PHE A 53 0.43 24.11 5.39
N ALA A 54 1.50 24.29 6.16
CA ALA A 54 2.29 23.21 6.72
C ALA A 54 1.45 22.29 7.62
N GLY A 55 0.63 22.87 8.51
CA GLY A 55 -0.27 22.10 9.36
C GLY A 55 -1.37 21.36 8.59
N ASN A 56 -1.89 21.96 7.51
CA ASN A 56 -2.86 21.28 6.64
C ASN A 56 -2.21 20.13 5.88
N TRP A 57 -1.04 20.36 5.29
CA TRP A 57 -0.27 19.35 4.59
C TRP A 57 0.08 18.17 5.51
N GLU A 58 0.54 18.45 6.73
CA GLU A 58 0.88 17.42 7.71
C GLU A 58 -0.31 16.55 8.13
N ARG A 59 -1.50 17.14 8.29
CA ARG A 59 -2.70 16.34 8.60
C ARG A 59 -3.11 15.47 7.43
N HIS A 60 -3.22 16.04 6.23
CA HIS A 60 -3.69 15.30 5.06
C HIS A 60 -2.69 14.22 4.61
N ARG A 61 -1.38 14.45 4.77
CA ARG A 61 -0.39 13.41 4.47
C ARG A 61 -0.48 12.23 5.45
N GLU A 62 -0.75 12.50 6.73
CA GLU A 62 -0.92 11.45 7.75
C GLU A 62 -2.18 10.61 7.46
N GLU A 63 -3.29 11.27 7.15
CA GLU A 63 -4.54 10.61 6.73
C GLU A 63 -4.34 9.77 5.47
N LEU A 64 -3.67 10.31 4.45
CA LEU A 64 -3.37 9.60 3.20
C LEU A 64 -2.45 8.40 3.44
N ALA A 65 -1.42 8.54 4.30
CA ALA A 65 -0.52 7.44 4.65
C ALA A 65 -1.30 6.29 5.31
N ASP A 66 -2.23 6.60 6.21
CA ASP A 66 -3.09 5.60 6.84
C ASP A 66 -4.02 4.90 5.84
N GLU A 67 -4.60 5.64 4.89
CA GLU A 67 -5.41 5.06 3.82
C GLU A 67 -4.60 4.13 2.90
N VAL A 68 -3.40 4.56 2.52
CA VAL A 68 -2.47 3.75 1.73
C VAL A 68 -2.08 2.48 2.49
N ALA A 69 -1.84 2.57 3.79
CA ALA A 69 -1.54 1.42 4.65
C ALA A 69 -2.71 0.43 4.71
N ARG A 70 -3.94 0.94 4.85
CA ARG A 70 -5.16 0.11 4.82
C ARG A 70 -5.30 -0.63 3.49
N LEU A 71 -5.11 0.07 2.38
CA LEU A 71 -5.17 -0.55 1.04
C LEU A 71 -4.07 -1.59 0.84
N ALA A 72 -2.85 -1.31 1.31
CA ALA A 72 -1.73 -2.26 1.27
C ALA A 72 -2.05 -3.55 2.04
N ALA A 73 -2.67 -3.43 3.22
CA ALA A 73 -3.08 -4.57 4.03
C ALA A 73 -4.15 -5.41 3.33
N ILE A 74 -5.15 -4.78 2.71
CA ILE A 74 -6.18 -5.46 1.92
C ILE A 74 -5.56 -6.23 0.76
N ALA A 75 -4.66 -5.61 0.00
CA ALA A 75 -3.99 -6.27 -1.13
C ALA A 75 -3.17 -7.49 -0.67
N ARG A 76 -2.40 -7.36 0.42
CA ARG A 76 -1.64 -8.49 1.00
C ARG A 76 -2.56 -9.62 1.46
N ALA A 77 -3.67 -9.29 2.12
CA ALA A 77 -4.65 -10.25 2.57
C ALA A 77 -5.30 -10.99 1.38
N ALA A 78 -5.70 -10.26 0.35
CA ALA A 78 -6.26 -10.84 -0.87
C ALA A 78 -5.28 -11.80 -1.54
N ALA A 79 -4.02 -11.39 -1.73
CA ALA A 79 -2.99 -12.26 -2.30
C ALA A 79 -2.79 -13.54 -1.48
N LYS A 80 -2.74 -13.43 -0.13
CA LYS A 80 -2.59 -14.59 0.74
C LYS A 80 -3.78 -15.56 0.62
N THR A 81 -5.00 -15.03 0.54
CA THR A 81 -6.21 -15.84 0.43
C THR A 81 -6.27 -16.58 -0.91
N TYR A 82 -6.01 -15.89 -2.03
CA TYR A 82 -6.02 -16.51 -3.35
C TYR A 82 -4.95 -17.62 -3.46
N ASP A 83 -3.72 -17.34 -3.03
CA ASP A 83 -2.62 -18.33 -3.01
C ASP A 83 -2.98 -19.57 -2.18
N GLY A 84 -3.65 -19.37 -1.04
CA GLY A 84 -4.14 -20.44 -0.19
C GLY A 84 -5.19 -21.33 -0.88
N VAL A 85 -6.22 -20.70 -1.46
CA VAL A 85 -7.30 -21.40 -2.18
C VAL A 85 -6.76 -22.16 -3.39
N ASP A 86 -5.89 -21.54 -4.18
CA ASP A 86 -5.25 -22.18 -5.34
C ASP A 86 -4.38 -23.36 -4.92
N GLY A 87 -3.65 -23.22 -3.81
CA GLY A 87 -2.87 -24.31 -3.22
C GLY A 87 -3.73 -25.49 -2.76
N GLU A 88 -4.87 -25.24 -2.14
CA GLU A 88 -5.82 -26.28 -1.73
C GLU A 88 -6.44 -26.99 -2.93
N LEU A 89 -6.90 -26.24 -3.93
CA LEU A 89 -7.45 -26.79 -5.16
C LEU A 89 -6.42 -27.65 -5.90
N ALA A 90 -5.18 -27.18 -6.03
CA ALA A 90 -4.10 -27.93 -6.66
C ALA A 90 -3.78 -29.24 -5.90
N ARG A 91 -3.80 -29.22 -4.56
CA ARG A 91 -3.64 -30.43 -3.74
C ARG A 91 -4.79 -31.42 -3.97
N ALA A 92 -6.04 -30.95 -3.96
CA ALA A 92 -7.21 -31.79 -4.20
C ALA A 92 -7.17 -32.45 -5.60
N LEU A 93 -6.81 -31.69 -6.63
CA LEU A 93 -6.67 -32.20 -8.01
C LEU A 93 -5.57 -33.26 -8.12
N ARG A 94 -4.41 -33.05 -7.47
CA ARG A 94 -3.31 -34.04 -7.45
C ARG A 94 -3.74 -35.31 -6.71
N ALA A 95 -4.41 -35.18 -5.57
CA ALA A 95 -4.92 -36.32 -4.81
C ALA A 95 -5.95 -37.13 -5.61
N ALA A 96 -6.85 -36.45 -6.33
CA ALA A 96 -7.84 -37.12 -7.19
C ALA A 96 -7.21 -37.85 -8.40
N ARG A 97 -6.06 -37.37 -8.89
CA ARG A 97 -5.32 -37.97 -10.02
C ARG A 97 -4.30 -39.04 -9.60
N ALA A 98 -4.01 -39.18 -8.31
CA ALA A 98 -3.08 -40.19 -7.83
C ALA A 98 -3.64 -41.59 -8.12
N PRO A 99 -2.86 -42.51 -8.74
CA PRO A 99 -3.33 -43.86 -9.00
C PRO A 99 -3.67 -44.54 -7.68
N LYS A 100 -4.86 -45.15 -7.60
CA LYS A 100 -5.17 -46.10 -6.51
C LYS A 100 -4.27 -47.31 -6.71
N ASN A 101 -3.15 -47.36 -5.97
CA ASN A 101 -2.40 -48.60 -5.83
C ASN A 101 -3.36 -49.66 -5.28
N ARG A 102 -3.51 -50.73 -6.06
CA ARG A 102 -4.39 -51.87 -5.80
C ARG A 102 -3.61 -52.95 -5.08
#